data_AF-A0A7S3SLH3-F1
#
_entry.id   AF-A0A7S3SLH3-F1
#
_cell.length_a   1.000
_cell.length_b   1.000
_cell.length_c   1.000
_cell.angle_alpha   90.00
_cell.angle_beta   90.00
_cell.angle_gamma   90.00
#
_symmetry.space_group_name_H-M   'P 1'
#
loop_
_entity.id
_entity.type
_entity.pdbx_description
1 polymer ?
#
loop_
_entity_poly.entity_id
_entity_poly.type
_entity_poly.pdbx_seq_one_letter_code
_entity_poly.pdbx_strand_id
1 'polypeptide(L)'
;LPAMQAISQPLVVRLQAALDKTGDAGGSSGDVSALLEQICALLGKVSPFAAPSVDDIARDPSLQDAHHPAVQLLQQLWGVLDSVFARHGADSKVMEKLCRCYKHTSRNTAQGPYWGDFKFLVPRLLPQVTAWFEQQPHSCFLYVNNVCLKGYYDSPELLRVFSEAFQRMSLATFRLLSLTPTSIPDNPDVVDDYFELCSTVLMRQPSLLLETDLVLTAFQCGCAGLHIQHREAHRAVA
;
A
#
# COMPACT_ATOMS: atom_id res chain seq x y z
N LEU A 1 -10.76 21.11 1.41
CA LEU A 1 -9.49 20.81 2.10
C LEU A 1 -9.38 21.41 3.53
N PRO A 2 -9.71 22.68 3.80
CA PRO A 2 -9.39 23.34 5.09
C PRO A 2 -9.93 22.63 6.34
N ALA A 3 -11.17 22.10 6.29
CA ALA A 3 -11.74 21.35 7.40
C ALA A 3 -11.02 20.02 7.67
N MET A 4 -10.65 19.29 6.62
CA MET A 4 -9.89 18.04 6.75
C MET A 4 -8.49 18.31 7.30
N GLN A 5 -7.84 19.41 6.87
CA GLN A 5 -6.56 19.86 7.41
C GLN A 5 -6.66 20.29 8.88
N ALA A 6 -7.71 21.02 9.27
CA ALA A 6 -7.91 21.43 10.65
C ALA A 6 -8.03 20.22 11.60
N ILE A 7 -8.61 19.11 11.13
CA ILE A 7 -8.75 17.87 11.89
C ILE A 7 -7.47 17.02 11.83
N SER A 8 -6.79 16.94 10.67
CA SER A 8 -5.59 16.12 10.52
C SER A 8 -4.36 16.74 11.16
N GLN A 9 -4.23 18.07 11.16
CA GLN A 9 -3.01 18.75 11.62
C GLN A 9 -2.61 18.40 13.06
N PRO A 10 -3.51 18.38 14.05
CA PRO A 10 -3.16 17.97 15.41
C PRO A 10 -2.69 16.50 15.49
N LEU A 11 -3.25 15.61 14.66
CA LEU A 11 -2.84 14.21 14.61
C LEU A 11 -1.46 14.06 14.00
N VAL A 12 -1.17 14.79 12.92
CA VAL A 12 0.13 14.79 12.25
C VAL A 12 1.21 15.32 13.19
N VAL A 13 0.96 16.43 13.89
CA VAL A 13 1.90 16.99 14.86
C VAL A 13 2.20 16.00 15.99
N ARG A 14 1.16 15.32 16.52
CA ARG A 14 1.34 14.28 17.55
C ARG A 14 2.10 13.08 17.02
N LEU A 15 1.87 12.67 15.77
CA LEU A 15 2.60 11.57 15.14
C LEU A 15 4.07 11.94 14.96
N GLN A 16 4.37 13.14 14.44
CA GLN A 16 5.73 13.65 14.33
C GLN A 16 6.44 13.65 15.69
N ALA A 17 5.79 14.19 16.72
CA ALA A 17 6.33 14.25 18.07
C ALA A 17 6.52 12.86 18.70
N ALA A 18 5.64 11.90 18.40
CA ALA A 18 5.81 10.52 18.85
C ALA A 18 7.03 9.86 18.20
N LEU A 19 7.24 10.13 16.91
CA LEU A 19 8.38 9.60 16.18
C LEU A 19 9.70 10.27 16.64
N ASP A 20 9.70 11.57 16.96
CA ASP A 20 10.91 12.31 17.33
C ASP A 20 11.48 11.98 18.71
N LYS A 21 10.70 11.33 19.57
CA LYS A 21 11.19 10.80 20.84
C LYS A 21 12.11 9.60 20.57
N THR A 22 13.35 9.66 21.05
CA THR A 22 14.34 8.56 20.94
C THR A 22 14.55 7.87 22.30
N GLY A 23 14.81 6.56 22.30
CA GLY A 23 15.07 5.75 23.51
C GLY A 23 13.82 5.09 24.14
N ASP A 24 13.92 4.60 25.39
CA ASP A 24 12.81 3.98 26.17
C ASP A 24 11.63 4.94 26.45
N ALA A 25 11.79 6.23 26.13
CA ALA A 25 10.74 7.26 26.15
C ALA A 25 10.17 7.58 24.75
N GLY A 26 10.57 6.83 23.72
CA GLY A 26 10.04 6.88 22.37
C GLY A 26 8.52 6.73 22.35
N GLY A 27 7.84 7.36 21.39
CA GLY A 27 6.43 7.07 21.16
C GLY A 27 6.27 5.57 21.01
N SER A 28 5.47 4.95 21.89
CA SER A 28 5.34 3.50 21.85
C SER A 28 4.78 3.09 20.49
N SER A 29 5.13 1.89 20.00
CA SER A 29 4.49 1.33 18.81
C SER A 29 2.95 1.42 18.89
N GLY A 30 2.39 1.29 20.10
CA GLY A 30 0.98 1.51 20.39
C GLY A 30 0.50 2.93 20.08
N ASP A 31 1.23 3.96 20.50
CA ASP A 31 0.89 5.36 20.23
C ASP A 31 0.90 5.69 18.74
N VAL A 32 1.95 5.25 18.04
CA VAL A 32 2.09 5.43 16.59
C VAL A 32 0.96 4.71 15.85
N SER A 33 0.67 3.47 16.24
CA SER A 33 -0.43 2.69 15.67
C SER A 33 -1.79 3.37 15.88
N ALA A 34 -2.05 3.90 17.08
CA ALA A 34 -3.32 4.58 17.39
C ALA A 34 -3.48 5.89 16.63
N LEU A 35 -2.39 6.63 16.40
CA LEU A 35 -2.40 7.86 15.60
C LEU A 35 -2.61 7.55 14.11
N LEU A 36 -1.93 6.54 13.57
CA LEU A 36 -2.15 6.06 12.21
C LEU A 36 -3.60 5.63 12.00
N GLU A 37 -4.21 4.92 12.96
CA GLU A 37 -5.60 4.49 12.87
C GLU A 37 -6.58 5.67 12.80
N GLN A 38 -6.34 6.74 13.56
CA GLN A 38 -7.14 7.98 13.48
C GLN A 38 -6.98 8.68 12.13
N ILE A 39 -5.75 8.81 11.63
CA ILE A 39 -5.47 9.38 10.30
C ILE A 39 -6.15 8.53 9.21
N CYS A 40 -6.03 7.22 9.31
CA CYS A 40 -6.62 6.25 8.41
C CYS A 40 -8.16 6.36 8.37
N ALA A 41 -8.80 6.55 9.52
CA ALA A 41 -10.24 6.79 9.61
C ALA A 41 -10.65 8.09 8.90
N LEU A 42 -9.86 9.16 9.01
CA LEU A 42 -10.12 10.41 8.28
C LEU A 42 -10.00 10.20 6.76
N LEU A 43 -8.93 9.53 6.32
CA LEU A 43 -8.70 9.23 4.90
C LEU A 43 -9.82 8.38 4.28
N GLY A 44 -10.42 7.48 5.06
CA GLY A 44 -11.48 6.57 4.58
C GLY A 44 -12.91 7.11 4.69
N LYS A 45 -13.19 8.03 5.62
CA LYS A 45 -14.57 8.45 5.94
C LYS A 45 -14.90 9.89 5.56
N VAL A 46 -13.91 10.73 5.30
CA VAL A 46 -14.13 12.12 4.91
C VAL A 46 -14.11 12.22 3.39
N SER A 47 -15.27 12.48 2.81
CA SER A 47 -15.45 12.64 1.36
C SER A 47 -16.29 13.89 1.11
N PRO A 48 -15.92 14.74 0.15
CA PRO A 48 -16.77 15.84 -0.27
C PRO A 48 -18.09 15.29 -0.85
N PHE A 49 -19.20 15.97 -0.55
CA PHE A 49 -20.54 15.56 -1.00
C PHE A 49 -20.69 15.61 -2.53
N ALA A 50 -19.96 16.52 -3.19
CA ALA A 50 -19.91 16.65 -4.64
C ALA A 50 -18.52 17.16 -5.09
N ALA A 51 -18.19 16.94 -6.37
CA ALA A 51 -17.08 17.64 -7.00
C ALA A 51 -17.44 19.11 -7.29
N PRO A 52 -16.43 19.97 -7.49
CA PRO A 52 -16.66 21.36 -7.89
C PRO A 52 -17.55 21.43 -9.14
N SER A 53 -18.59 22.26 -9.10
CA SER A 53 -19.41 22.54 -10.27
C SER A 53 -18.67 23.45 -11.26
N VAL A 54 -19.20 23.60 -12.48
CA VAL A 54 -18.65 24.54 -13.47
C VAL A 54 -18.64 25.97 -12.93
N ASP A 55 -19.67 26.36 -12.15
CA ASP A 55 -19.74 27.68 -11.52
C ASP A 55 -18.70 27.84 -10.40
N ASP A 56 -18.39 26.76 -9.67
CA ASP A 56 -17.34 26.77 -8.66
C ASP A 56 -15.96 26.92 -9.32
N ILE A 57 -15.70 26.21 -10.42
CA ILE A 57 -14.46 26.31 -11.20
C ILE A 57 -14.34 27.69 -11.85
N ALA A 58 -15.43 28.28 -12.33
CA ALA A 58 -15.41 29.63 -12.89
C ALA A 58 -15.10 30.70 -11.83
N ARG A 59 -15.51 30.48 -10.57
CA ARG A 59 -15.21 31.35 -9.42
C ARG A 59 -13.80 31.14 -8.87
N ASP A 60 -13.32 29.90 -8.89
CA ASP A 60 -11.98 29.52 -8.47
C ASP A 60 -11.39 28.48 -9.45
N PRO A 61 -10.65 28.93 -10.47
CA PRO A 61 -10.04 28.05 -11.47
C PRO A 61 -9.10 26.99 -10.87
N SER A 62 -8.60 27.17 -9.65
CA SER A 62 -7.77 26.16 -8.97
C SER A 62 -8.52 24.87 -8.62
N LEU A 63 -9.86 24.91 -8.65
CA LEU A 63 -10.72 23.76 -8.41
C LEU A 63 -10.78 22.78 -9.60
N GLN A 64 -10.33 23.20 -10.79
CA GLN A 64 -10.35 22.36 -12.00
C GLN A 64 -9.46 21.12 -11.87
N ASP A 65 -8.31 21.26 -11.19
CA ASP A 65 -7.34 20.19 -10.94
C ASP A 65 -7.40 19.69 -9.48
N ALA A 66 -8.50 19.98 -8.76
CA ALA A 66 -8.60 19.62 -7.35
C ALA A 66 -8.78 18.10 -7.18
N HIS A 67 -7.71 17.43 -6.79
CA HIS A 67 -7.77 16.05 -6.33
C HIS A 67 -8.66 15.88 -5.09
N HIS A 68 -9.12 14.66 -4.86
CA HIS A 68 -9.86 14.26 -3.68
C HIS A 68 -9.09 14.67 -2.40
N PRO A 69 -9.75 15.26 -1.38
CA PRO A 69 -9.07 15.73 -0.17
C PRO A 69 -8.24 14.66 0.56
N ALA A 70 -8.67 13.40 0.54
CA ALA A 70 -7.89 12.29 1.08
C ALA A 70 -6.60 12.00 0.29
N VAL A 71 -6.62 12.14 -1.04
CA VAL A 71 -5.43 12.02 -1.89
C VAL A 71 -4.45 13.14 -1.58
N GLN A 72 -4.94 14.38 -1.49
CA GLN A 72 -4.14 15.55 -1.12
C GLN A 72 -3.52 15.42 0.27
N LEU A 73 -4.28 14.97 1.27
CA LEU A 73 -3.76 14.74 2.61
C LEU A 73 -2.68 13.65 2.58
N LEU A 74 -2.90 12.54 1.87
CA LEU A 74 -1.92 11.46 1.78
C LEU A 74 -0.61 11.91 1.12
N GLN A 75 -0.66 12.80 0.12
CA GLN A 75 0.53 13.44 -0.45
C GLN A 75 1.30 14.28 0.58
N GLN A 76 0.58 15.03 1.44
CA GLN A 76 1.19 15.83 2.50
C GLN A 76 1.83 14.95 3.60
N LEU A 77 1.26 13.77 3.84
CA LEU A 77 1.74 12.82 4.85
C LEU A 77 2.98 12.04 4.43
N TRP A 78 3.41 12.12 3.16
CA TRP A 78 4.43 11.22 2.62
C TRP A 78 5.70 11.13 3.45
N GLY A 79 6.30 12.29 3.79
CA GLY A 79 7.52 12.34 4.60
C GLY A 79 7.32 11.84 6.04
N VAL A 80 6.11 11.94 6.56
CA VAL A 80 5.75 11.40 7.88
C VAL A 80 5.66 9.87 7.81
N LEU A 81 5.03 9.33 6.76
CA LEU A 81 4.97 7.88 6.54
C LEU A 81 6.35 7.27 6.29
N ASP A 82 7.24 7.96 5.57
CA ASP A 82 8.67 7.59 5.47
C ASP A 82 9.34 7.53 6.86
N SER A 83 9.07 8.52 7.71
CA SER A 83 9.61 8.55 9.08
C SER A 83 9.05 7.43 9.96
N VAL A 84 7.78 7.05 9.76
CA VAL A 84 7.16 5.89 10.42
C VAL A 84 7.88 4.61 10.01
N PHE A 85 8.08 4.38 8.70
CA PHE A 85 8.81 3.20 8.23
C PHE A 85 10.25 3.18 8.77
N ALA A 86 10.96 4.31 8.72
CA ALA A 86 12.34 4.40 9.20
C ALA A 86 12.50 4.03 10.68
N ARG A 87 11.51 4.31 11.53
CA ARG A 87 11.55 4.09 12.98
C ARG A 87 10.87 2.79 13.42
N HIS A 88 9.81 2.38 12.73
CA HIS A 88 8.94 1.27 13.12
C HIS A 88 8.78 0.20 12.02
N GLY A 89 9.63 0.20 10.98
CA GLY A 89 9.52 -0.69 9.83
C GLY A 89 9.59 -2.18 10.18
N ALA A 90 10.15 -2.56 11.34
CA ALA A 90 10.16 -3.94 11.82
C ALA A 90 8.84 -4.37 12.49
N ASP A 91 7.97 -3.43 12.86
CA ASP A 91 6.70 -3.73 13.54
C ASP A 91 5.56 -3.93 12.52
N SER A 92 5.17 -5.19 12.33
CA SER A 92 4.11 -5.57 11.39
C SER A 92 2.76 -4.92 11.68
N LYS A 93 2.43 -4.65 12.95
CA LYS A 93 1.16 -4.01 13.32
C LYS A 93 1.15 -2.55 12.89
N VAL A 94 2.27 -1.84 13.06
CA VAL A 94 2.41 -0.46 12.59
C VAL A 94 2.35 -0.40 11.07
N MET A 95 3.06 -1.30 10.37
CA MET A 95 3.06 -1.35 8.91
C MET A 95 1.68 -1.68 8.33
N GLU A 96 0.92 -2.57 8.96
CA GLU A 96 -0.46 -2.86 8.60
C GLU A 96 -1.36 -1.61 8.72
N LYS A 97 -1.23 -0.83 9.81
CA LYS A 97 -1.98 0.44 9.96
C LYS A 97 -1.55 1.50 8.93
N LEU A 98 -0.27 1.55 8.59
CA LEU A 98 0.26 2.42 7.54
C LEU A 98 -0.38 2.05 6.19
N CYS A 99 -0.31 0.78 5.79
CA CYS A 99 -0.87 0.30 4.52
C CYS A 99 -2.39 0.49 4.42
N ARG A 100 -3.10 0.46 5.56
CA ARG A 100 -4.53 0.80 5.59
C ARG A 100 -4.81 2.25 5.18
N CYS A 101 -3.91 3.20 5.41
CA CYS A 101 -4.06 4.57 4.93
C CYS A 101 -4.18 4.61 3.40
N TYR A 102 -3.33 3.85 2.69
CA TYR A 102 -3.40 3.71 1.24
C TYR A 102 -4.69 3.01 0.79
N LYS A 103 -5.02 1.87 1.40
CA LYS A 103 -6.23 1.08 1.11
C LYS A 103 -7.51 1.90 1.28
N HIS A 104 -7.64 2.65 2.39
CA HIS A 104 -8.83 3.44 2.67
C HIS A 104 -8.93 4.66 1.76
N THR A 105 -7.81 5.31 1.42
CA THR A 105 -7.82 6.40 0.44
C THR A 105 -8.26 5.88 -0.93
N SER A 106 -7.67 4.78 -1.41
CA SER A 106 -8.04 4.14 -2.68
C SER A 106 -9.54 3.82 -2.74
N ARG A 107 -10.10 3.22 -1.67
CA ARG A 107 -11.53 2.91 -1.58
C ARG A 107 -12.40 4.16 -1.54
N ASN A 108 -11.96 5.21 -0.85
CA ASN A 108 -12.70 6.46 -0.77
C ASN A 108 -12.81 7.14 -2.16
N THR A 109 -11.80 6.98 -3.01
CA THR A 109 -11.79 7.47 -4.40
C THR A 109 -12.30 6.45 -5.42
N ALA A 110 -12.89 5.32 -4.99
CA ALA A 110 -13.30 4.26 -5.91
C ALA A 110 -14.67 4.51 -6.56
N GLN A 111 -15.36 5.60 -6.20
CA GLN A 111 -16.69 5.96 -6.70
C GLN A 111 -16.88 7.48 -6.71
N GLY A 112 -17.94 7.92 -7.38
CA GLY A 112 -18.30 9.34 -7.43
C GLY A 112 -17.39 10.15 -8.35
N PRO A 113 -17.36 11.48 -8.19
CA PRO A 113 -16.74 12.36 -9.17
C PRO A 113 -15.20 12.38 -9.10
N TYR A 114 -14.61 11.77 -8.07
CA TYR A 114 -13.17 11.57 -7.92
C TYR A 114 -12.75 10.13 -8.25
N TRP A 115 -13.54 9.43 -9.06
CA TRP A 115 -13.25 8.07 -9.45
C TRP A 115 -11.86 7.98 -10.10
N GLY A 116 -11.02 7.10 -9.56
CA GLY A 116 -9.68 6.85 -10.09
C GLY A 116 -8.61 7.83 -9.59
N ASP A 117 -8.95 8.81 -8.76
CA ASP A 117 -8.01 9.87 -8.35
C ASP A 117 -6.82 9.35 -7.51
N PHE A 118 -6.96 8.23 -6.81
CA PHE A 118 -5.81 7.58 -6.16
C PHE A 118 -4.71 7.11 -7.13
N LYS A 119 -5.03 6.96 -8.43
CA LYS A 119 -4.07 6.64 -9.50
C LYS A 119 -2.88 7.62 -9.54
N PHE A 120 -3.12 8.90 -9.22
CA PHE A 120 -2.07 9.93 -9.20
C PHE A 120 -0.97 9.65 -8.17
N LEU A 121 -1.23 8.81 -7.15
CA LEU A 121 -0.23 8.43 -6.15
C LEU A 121 0.60 7.22 -6.58
N VAL A 122 0.09 6.38 -7.47
CA VAL A 122 0.69 5.09 -7.82
C VAL A 122 2.15 5.21 -8.30
N PRO A 123 2.54 6.17 -9.16
CA PRO A 123 3.93 6.31 -9.61
C PRO A 123 4.93 6.55 -8.48
N ARG A 124 4.50 7.14 -7.36
CA ARG A 124 5.34 7.38 -6.17
C ARG A 124 5.18 6.26 -5.14
N LEU A 125 3.95 5.77 -4.98
CA LEU A 125 3.58 4.76 -3.98
C LEU A 125 4.26 3.43 -4.22
N LEU A 126 4.16 2.87 -5.43
CA LEU A 126 4.66 1.54 -5.70
C LEU A 126 6.18 1.44 -5.51
N PRO A 127 7.01 2.34 -6.08
CA PRO A 127 8.45 2.30 -5.83
C PRO A 127 8.81 2.39 -4.34
N GLN A 128 8.07 3.19 -3.56
CA GLN A 128 8.28 3.32 -2.12
C GLN A 128 7.96 2.02 -1.38
N VAL A 129 6.74 1.46 -1.54
CA VAL A 129 6.35 0.24 -0.81
C VAL A 129 7.15 -0.97 -1.27
N THR A 130 7.60 -1.01 -2.53
CA THR A 130 8.55 -2.02 -3.02
C THR A 130 9.88 -1.91 -2.30
N ALA A 131 10.46 -0.70 -2.19
CA ALA A 131 11.72 -0.50 -1.46
C ALA A 131 11.60 -0.81 0.04
N TRP A 132 10.44 -0.57 0.63
CA TRP A 132 10.13 -0.96 2.01
C TRP A 132 10.02 -2.48 2.17
N PHE A 133 9.33 -3.16 1.24
CA PHE A 133 9.20 -4.61 1.26
C PHE A 133 10.55 -5.32 1.11
N GLU A 134 11.45 -4.82 0.26
CA GLU A 134 12.80 -5.35 0.12
C GLU A 134 13.63 -5.25 1.42
N GLN A 135 13.36 -4.25 2.27
CA GLN A 135 14.03 -4.05 3.55
C GLN A 135 13.36 -4.83 4.69
N GLN A 136 12.02 -4.84 4.70
CA GLN A 136 11.17 -5.43 5.74
C GLN A 136 9.96 -6.09 5.05
N PRO A 137 10.00 -7.40 4.78
CA PRO A 137 9.05 -8.07 3.88
C PRO A 137 7.70 -8.37 4.55
N HIS A 138 6.99 -7.33 4.99
CA HIS A 138 5.63 -7.43 5.50
C HIS A 138 4.65 -7.66 4.35
N SER A 139 3.78 -8.65 4.47
CA SER A 139 2.82 -9.04 3.43
C SER A 139 1.88 -7.89 3.02
N CYS A 140 1.55 -6.99 3.95
CA CYS A 140 0.71 -5.82 3.70
C CYS A 140 1.21 -4.91 2.55
N PHE A 141 2.51 -4.91 2.22
CA PHE A 141 3.03 -4.19 1.05
C PHE A 141 2.66 -4.88 -0.27
N LEU A 142 2.70 -6.22 -0.33
CA LEU A 142 2.22 -7.00 -1.48
C LEU A 142 0.73 -6.74 -1.72
N TYR A 143 -0.05 -6.67 -0.63
CA TYR A 143 -1.44 -6.30 -0.67
C TYR A 143 -1.67 -4.89 -1.28
N VAL A 144 -0.85 -3.89 -0.92
CA VAL A 144 -0.93 -2.54 -1.54
C VAL A 144 -0.67 -2.59 -3.03
N ASN A 145 0.33 -3.36 -3.47
CA ASN A 145 0.59 -3.57 -4.91
C ASN A 145 -0.64 -4.19 -5.60
N ASN A 146 -1.21 -5.23 -4.99
CA ASN A 146 -2.41 -5.89 -5.50
C ASN A 146 -3.62 -4.94 -5.62
N VAL A 147 -3.82 -4.06 -4.63
CA VAL A 147 -4.86 -3.00 -4.69
C VAL A 147 -4.63 -2.05 -5.87
N CYS A 148 -3.39 -1.59 -6.08
CA CYS A 148 -3.06 -0.69 -7.18
C CYS A 148 -3.25 -1.39 -8.54
N LEU A 149 -2.79 -2.64 -8.67
CA LEU A 149 -2.91 -3.40 -9.90
C LEU A 149 -4.38 -3.66 -10.26
N LYS A 150 -5.20 -4.11 -9.30
CA LYS A 150 -6.65 -4.32 -9.53
C LYS A 150 -7.37 -3.04 -9.97
N GLY A 151 -6.93 -1.88 -9.46
CA GLY A 151 -7.54 -0.59 -9.78
C GLY A 151 -7.11 -0.01 -11.13
N TYR A 152 -5.86 -0.26 -11.57
CA TYR A 152 -5.24 0.52 -12.64
C TYR A 152 -4.38 -0.29 -13.62
N TYR A 153 -4.56 -1.61 -13.71
CA TYR A 153 -3.80 -2.49 -14.63
C TYR A 153 -3.89 -2.07 -16.10
N ASP A 154 -5.00 -1.43 -16.49
CA ASP A 154 -5.31 -1.01 -17.86
C ASP A 154 -4.70 0.36 -18.23
N SER A 155 -3.94 0.97 -17.32
CA SER A 155 -3.30 2.28 -17.49
C SER A 155 -1.89 2.13 -18.06
N PRO A 156 -1.66 2.40 -19.37
CA PRO A 156 -0.38 2.12 -20.01
C PRO A 156 0.81 2.86 -19.39
N GLU A 157 0.58 4.07 -18.88
CA GLU A 157 1.58 4.89 -18.21
C GLU A 157 2.09 4.31 -16.89
N LEU A 158 1.32 3.38 -16.28
CA LEU A 158 1.70 2.69 -15.05
C LEU A 158 2.33 1.32 -15.28
N LEU A 159 2.29 0.80 -16.51
CA LEU A 159 2.75 -0.56 -16.82
C LEU A 159 4.19 -0.80 -16.36
N ARG A 160 5.08 0.16 -16.62
CA ARG A 160 6.47 0.09 -16.19
C ARG A 160 6.59 0.03 -14.66
N VAL A 161 5.80 0.84 -13.95
CA VAL A 161 5.79 0.88 -12.47
C VAL A 161 5.31 -0.46 -11.91
N PHE A 162 4.26 -1.05 -12.47
CA PHE A 162 3.78 -2.38 -12.06
C PHE A 162 4.78 -3.49 -12.36
N SER A 163 5.42 -3.46 -13.54
CA SER A 163 6.44 -4.43 -13.92
C SER A 163 7.63 -4.41 -12.97
N GLU A 164 8.20 -3.23 -12.71
CA GLU A 164 9.33 -3.06 -11.79
C GLU A 164 8.97 -3.47 -10.36
N ALA A 165 7.80 -3.06 -9.87
CA ALA A 165 7.32 -3.40 -8.53
C ALA A 165 7.08 -4.90 -8.37
N PHE A 166 6.38 -5.53 -9.32
CA PHE A 166 6.11 -6.97 -9.28
C PHE A 166 7.41 -7.77 -9.30
N GLN A 167 8.33 -7.47 -10.23
CA GLN A 167 9.61 -8.18 -10.34
C GLN A 167 10.43 -8.08 -9.05
N ARG A 168 10.59 -6.87 -8.50
CA ARG A 168 11.38 -6.66 -7.28
C ARG A 168 10.77 -7.34 -6.07
N MET A 169 9.44 -7.25 -5.91
CA MET A 169 8.74 -7.90 -4.81
C MET A 169 8.77 -9.42 -4.95
N SER A 170 8.63 -9.98 -6.16
CA SER A 170 8.82 -11.42 -6.40
C SER A 170 10.21 -11.89 -5.98
N LEU A 171 11.26 -11.20 -6.39
CA LEU A 171 12.63 -11.56 -6.02
C LEU A 171 12.86 -11.48 -4.50
N ALA A 172 12.32 -10.45 -3.83
CA ALA A 172 12.39 -10.33 -2.38
C ALA A 172 11.61 -11.46 -1.67
N THR A 173 10.42 -11.81 -2.16
CA THR A 173 9.64 -12.94 -1.66
C THR A 173 10.41 -14.26 -1.82
N PHE A 174 10.97 -14.53 -3.00
CA PHE A 174 11.74 -15.75 -3.23
C PHE A 174 12.96 -15.84 -2.33
N ARG A 175 13.66 -14.71 -2.11
CA ARG A 175 14.78 -14.66 -1.19
C ARG A 175 14.32 -15.01 0.23
N LEU A 176 13.24 -14.41 0.72
CA LEU A 176 12.69 -14.69 2.05
C LEU A 176 12.33 -16.17 2.21
N LEU A 177 11.57 -16.71 1.25
CA LEU A 177 11.02 -18.07 1.32
C LEU A 177 12.07 -19.18 1.09
N SER A 178 13.28 -18.80 0.66
CA SER A 178 14.40 -19.72 0.43
C SER A 178 15.48 -19.67 1.53
N LEU A 179 15.32 -18.86 2.59
CA LEU A 179 16.35 -18.70 3.62
C LEU A 179 16.54 -19.98 4.45
N THR A 180 15.45 -20.64 4.81
CA THR A 180 15.42 -21.86 5.62
C THR A 180 14.35 -22.81 5.12
N PRO A 181 14.43 -24.13 5.41
CA PRO A 181 13.36 -25.07 5.09
C PRO A 181 12.01 -24.72 5.75
N THR A 182 12.01 -23.93 6.82
CA THR A 182 10.79 -23.47 7.52
C THR A 182 10.32 -22.10 7.06
N SER A 183 11.01 -21.42 6.13
CA SER A 183 10.67 -20.05 5.74
C SER A 183 9.27 -19.93 5.15
N ILE A 184 8.80 -20.94 4.42
CA ILE A 184 7.44 -20.98 3.89
C ILE A 184 6.38 -21.08 5.02
N PRO A 185 6.41 -22.08 5.92
CA PRO A 185 5.45 -22.14 7.02
C PRO A 185 5.60 -21.01 8.05
N ASP A 186 6.78 -20.41 8.19
CA ASP A 186 7.03 -19.28 9.09
C ASP A 186 6.50 -17.94 8.53
N ASN A 187 6.22 -17.86 7.22
CA ASN A 187 5.74 -16.63 6.56
C ASN A 187 4.43 -16.87 5.75
N PRO A 188 3.37 -17.41 6.37
CA PRO A 188 2.16 -17.79 5.65
C PRO A 188 1.43 -16.60 5.02
N ASP A 189 1.45 -15.42 5.66
CA ASP A 189 0.80 -14.21 5.14
C ASP A 189 1.50 -13.69 3.88
N VAL A 190 2.84 -13.77 3.83
CA VAL A 190 3.61 -13.38 2.63
C VAL A 190 3.32 -14.33 1.47
N VAL A 191 3.21 -15.63 1.75
CA VAL A 191 2.82 -16.63 0.74
C VAL A 191 1.42 -16.29 0.20
N ASP A 192 0.44 -16.09 1.09
CA ASP A 192 -0.93 -15.77 0.72
C ASP A 192 -1.02 -14.50 -0.17
N ASP A 193 -0.54 -13.36 0.34
CA ASP A 193 -0.60 -12.09 -0.39
C ASP A 193 0.22 -12.12 -1.69
N TYR A 194 1.33 -12.86 -1.74
CA TYR A 194 2.13 -13.01 -2.96
C TYR A 194 1.41 -13.81 -4.04
N PHE A 195 0.76 -14.92 -3.68
CA PHE A 195 0.02 -15.73 -4.65
C PHE A 195 -1.32 -15.09 -5.03
N GLU A 196 -1.93 -14.28 -4.15
CA GLU A 196 -3.05 -13.42 -4.54
C GLU A 196 -2.62 -12.35 -5.57
N LEU A 197 -1.42 -11.77 -5.42
CA LEU A 197 -0.85 -10.85 -6.40
C LEU A 197 -0.54 -11.57 -7.72
N CYS A 198 0.09 -12.75 -7.68
CA CYS A 198 0.34 -13.56 -8.89
C CYS A 198 -0.97 -13.89 -9.63
N SER A 199 -2.01 -14.29 -8.91
CA SER A 199 -3.34 -14.55 -9.48
C SER A 199 -3.90 -13.33 -10.19
N THR A 200 -3.76 -12.15 -9.58
CA THR A 200 -4.20 -10.89 -10.19
C THR A 200 -3.39 -10.56 -11.43
N VAL A 201 -2.07 -10.74 -11.41
CA VAL A 201 -1.19 -10.56 -12.57
C VAL A 201 -1.63 -11.48 -13.71
N LEU A 202 -1.80 -12.77 -13.46
CA LEU A 202 -2.23 -13.73 -14.48
C LEU A 202 -3.59 -13.37 -15.10
N MET A 203 -4.52 -12.85 -14.30
CA MET A 203 -5.86 -12.49 -14.77
C MET A 203 -5.94 -11.13 -15.48
N ARG A 204 -5.08 -10.17 -15.13
CA ARG A 204 -5.21 -8.76 -15.55
C ARG A 204 -4.08 -8.27 -16.44
N GLN A 205 -2.84 -8.69 -16.17
CA GLN A 205 -1.65 -8.29 -16.91
C GLN A 205 -0.63 -9.44 -16.96
N PRO A 206 -0.93 -10.55 -17.65
CA PRO A 206 -0.14 -11.79 -17.58
C PRO A 206 1.30 -11.62 -18.07
N SER A 207 1.58 -10.63 -18.92
CA SER A 207 2.95 -10.34 -19.40
C SER A 207 3.92 -10.00 -18.26
N LEU A 208 3.45 -9.49 -17.11
CA LEU A 208 4.34 -9.21 -15.98
C LEU A 208 4.96 -10.46 -15.35
N LEU A 209 4.37 -11.64 -15.59
CA LEU A 209 4.87 -12.92 -15.11
C LEU A 209 5.35 -13.81 -16.25
N LEU A 210 4.53 -14.00 -17.29
CA LEU A 210 4.76 -15.00 -18.34
C LEU A 210 5.88 -14.64 -19.31
N GLU A 211 6.21 -13.35 -19.46
CA GLU A 211 7.32 -12.88 -20.31
C GLU A 211 8.62 -12.69 -19.52
N THR A 212 8.70 -13.24 -18.30
CA THR A 212 9.84 -13.11 -17.40
C THR A 212 10.31 -14.46 -16.88
N ASP A 213 11.55 -14.54 -16.40
CA ASP A 213 12.08 -15.75 -15.77
C ASP A 213 11.45 -16.04 -14.40
N LEU A 214 10.61 -15.13 -13.87
CA LEU A 214 9.94 -15.29 -12.57
C LEU A 214 8.95 -16.45 -12.57
N VAL A 215 8.37 -16.80 -13.73
CA VAL A 215 7.34 -17.83 -13.83
C VAL A 215 7.80 -19.18 -13.29
N LEU A 216 9.06 -19.56 -13.56
CA LEU A 216 9.60 -20.84 -13.12
C LEU A 216 9.77 -20.86 -11.60
N THR A 217 10.34 -19.80 -11.02
CA THR A 217 10.55 -19.71 -9.58
C THR A 217 9.22 -19.56 -8.83
N ALA A 218 8.26 -18.80 -9.37
CA ALA A 218 6.92 -18.69 -8.81
C ALA A 218 6.21 -20.05 -8.79
N PHE A 219 6.33 -20.82 -9.88
CA PHE A 219 5.77 -22.17 -9.97
C PHE A 219 6.41 -23.13 -8.95
N GLN A 220 7.75 -23.16 -8.85
CA GLN A 220 8.45 -23.98 -7.86
C GLN A 220 8.07 -23.60 -6.42
N CYS A 221 8.00 -22.30 -6.14
CA CYS A 221 7.54 -21.79 -4.84
C CYS A 221 6.10 -22.22 -4.55
N GLY A 222 5.22 -22.21 -5.56
CA GLY A 222 3.85 -22.69 -5.44
C GLY A 222 3.80 -24.17 -5.09
N CYS A 223 4.54 -25.01 -5.80
CA CYS A 223 4.63 -26.44 -5.49
C CYS A 223 5.13 -26.70 -4.05
N ALA A 224 6.12 -25.93 -3.59
CA ALA A 224 6.61 -26.02 -2.21
C ALA A 224 5.53 -25.59 -1.20
N GLY A 225 4.71 -24.59 -1.55
CA GLY A 225 3.62 -24.07 -0.73
C GLY A 225 2.39 -24.97 -0.60
N LEU A 226 2.22 -25.98 -1.46
CA LEU A 226 1.06 -26.90 -1.38
C LEU A 226 1.00 -27.72 -0.08
N HIS A 227 2.12 -27.85 0.64
CA HIS A 227 2.19 -28.59 1.90
C HIS A 227 1.88 -27.71 3.13
N ILE A 228 1.61 -26.42 2.94
CA ILE A 228 1.35 -25.48 4.04
C ILE A 228 0.02 -25.79 4.72
N GLN A 229 0.04 -25.97 6.04
CA GLN A 229 -1.16 -26.17 6.87
C GLN A 229 -1.77 -24.84 7.33
N HIS A 230 -1.81 -23.84 6.44
CA HIS A 230 -2.44 -22.54 6.65
C HIS A 230 -3.50 -22.33 5.58
N ARG A 231 -4.75 -22.12 5.99
CA ARG A 231 -5.92 -22.21 5.09
C ARG A 231 -5.88 -21.21 3.95
N GLU A 232 -5.50 -19.96 4.23
CA GLU A 232 -5.53 -18.89 3.24
C GLU A 232 -4.36 -19.04 2.25
N ALA A 233 -3.14 -19.21 2.77
CA ALA A 233 -1.95 -19.52 1.96
C ALA A 233 -2.13 -20.76 1.06
N HIS A 234 -2.68 -21.85 1.59
CA HIS A 234 -2.97 -23.03 0.78
C HIS A 234 -4.01 -22.72 -0.31
N ARG A 235 -5.05 -21.94 0.00
CA ARG A 235 -6.07 -21.54 -0.99
C ARG A 235 -5.51 -20.61 -2.06
N ALA A 236 -4.55 -19.76 -1.75
CA ALA A 236 -3.93 -18.88 -2.73
C ALA A 236 -3.00 -19.63 -3.69
N VAL A 237 -2.37 -20.70 -3.21
CA VAL A 237 -1.42 -21.53 -3.98
C VAL A 237 -2.12 -22.59 -4.84
N ALA A 238 -3.19 -23.22 -4.35
CA ALA A 238 -3.87 -24.36 -4.96
C ALA A 238 -5.07 -23.95 -5.84
#